data_AF-A0A2K1IGK3-F1
#
_entry.id   AF-A0A2K1IGK3-F1
#
_cell.length_a   1.000
_cell.length_b   1.000
_cell.length_c   1.000
_cell.angle_alpha   90.00
_cell.angle_beta   90.00
_cell.angle_gamma   90.00
#
_symmetry.space_group_name_H-M   'P 1'
#
loop_
_entity.id
_entity.type
_entity.pdbx_description
1 polymer ?
#
loop_
_entity_poly.entity_id
_entity_poly.type
_entity_poly.pdbx_seq_one_letter_code
_entity_poly.pdbx_strand_id
1 'polypeptide(L)'
;MEVIREKQAMRDWTRAQRKAGERIAFIPTMGYLHEGHLSLVREAKLHATKVVVSVYVNPAQFAPGEDLSTYPRDFEGDLKRLKPLDVNVVFNPFDLYNRDSSTENFSGHETWIRVERLEKPLCGNDRPIFFRGVATIVAKLFNIIEPDVAIFGKKDYQQWRVIRRMVRDLDFAVEIIGCPISREEDGLAMSSRNVRLSATDRQNSLSISRSLREAEEAVKSGETDARVLEELVLKAITSAGGSVDYAKIVDQETLQEVKTVEFPVVFAVAARFGSVRLLDNMELQPPSLPPSNPVSPQPTPGPKLGHEIVFF
;
A
#
# COMPACT_ATOMS: atom_id res chain seq x y z
N MET A 1 5.48 20.59 14.90
CA MET A 1 5.30 20.22 13.49
C MET A 1 5.98 21.25 12.61
N GLU A 2 7.14 20.91 12.08
CA GLU A 2 7.89 21.69 11.09
C GLU A 2 7.48 21.25 9.67
N VAL A 3 7.52 22.16 8.69
CA VAL A 3 7.29 21.83 7.28
C VAL A 3 8.60 21.98 6.52
N ILE A 4 9.10 20.87 5.98
CA ILE A 4 10.35 20.83 5.21
C ILE A 4 10.02 20.57 3.75
N ARG A 5 10.59 21.36 2.84
CA ARG A 5 10.39 21.22 1.39
C ARG A 5 11.63 20.72 0.66
N GLU A 6 12.81 21.10 1.13
CA GLU A 6 14.07 20.77 0.46
C GLU A 6 14.62 19.41 0.87
N LYS A 7 15.11 18.65 -0.12
CA LYS A 7 15.66 17.29 0.09
C LYS A 7 16.83 17.31 1.07
N GLN A 8 17.71 18.31 0.95
CA GLN A 8 18.89 18.41 1.82
C GLN A 8 18.51 18.77 3.25
N ALA A 9 17.59 19.74 3.44
CA ALA A 9 17.09 20.10 4.76
C ALA A 9 16.42 18.90 5.48
N MET A 10 15.69 18.06 4.74
CA MET A 10 15.09 16.84 5.30
C MET A 10 16.16 15.85 5.76
N ARG A 11 17.22 15.63 4.97
CA ARG A 11 18.35 14.77 5.36
C ARG A 11 19.05 15.32 6.60
N ASP A 12 19.33 16.62 6.63
CA ASP A 12 20.02 17.26 7.74
C ASP A 12 19.19 17.12 9.03
N TRP A 13 17.88 17.33 8.94
CA TRP A 13 16.96 17.12 10.06
C TRP A 13 16.98 15.68 10.56
N THR A 14 16.77 14.70 9.68
CA THR A 14 16.75 13.28 10.07
C THR A 14 18.08 12.87 10.69
N ARG A 15 19.20 13.20 10.06
CA ARG A 15 20.54 12.82 10.54
C ARG A 15 20.87 13.44 11.88
N ALA A 16 20.39 14.66 12.15
CA ALA A 16 20.49 15.27 13.47
C ALA A 16 19.68 14.51 14.52
N GLN A 17 18.45 14.09 14.20
CA GLN A 17 17.63 13.26 15.12
C GLN A 17 18.29 11.89 15.38
N ARG A 18 18.76 11.20 14.33
CA ARG A 18 19.48 9.91 14.47
C ARG A 18 20.75 10.06 15.31
N LYS A 19 21.52 11.13 15.13
CA LYS A 19 22.71 11.43 15.95
C LYS A 19 22.35 11.64 17.42
N ALA A 20 21.15 12.13 17.72
CA ALA A 20 20.62 12.26 19.08
C ALA A 20 20.06 10.93 19.63
N GLY A 21 20.16 9.82 18.90
CA GLY A 21 19.64 8.51 19.31
C GLY A 21 18.15 8.33 19.11
N GLU A 22 17.50 9.23 18.37
CA GLU A 22 16.05 9.19 18.13
C GLU A 22 15.71 8.18 17.04
N ARG A 23 14.61 7.44 17.23
CA ARG A 23 14.06 6.53 16.23
C ARG A 23 12.99 7.25 15.41
N ILE A 24 12.98 7.03 14.10
CA ILE A 24 12.14 7.80 13.15
C ILE A 24 11.16 6.87 12.44
N ALA A 25 9.87 7.16 12.58
CA ALA A 25 8.80 6.56 11.81
C ALA A 25 8.37 7.47 10.67
N PHE A 26 8.12 6.87 9.51
CA PHE A 26 7.74 7.57 8.30
C PHE A 26 6.41 7.08 7.72
N ILE A 27 5.53 8.00 7.36
CA ILE A 27 4.26 7.74 6.68
C ILE A 27 4.26 8.47 5.33
N PRO A 28 4.48 7.77 4.21
CA PRO A 28 4.34 8.38 2.89
C PRO A 28 2.87 8.54 2.50
N THR A 29 2.47 9.76 2.14
CA THR A 29 1.11 10.05 1.66
C THR A 29 1.13 10.95 0.41
N MET A 30 0.00 10.97 -0.30
CA MET A 30 -0.27 11.95 -1.37
C MET A 30 -1.09 13.15 -0.91
N GLY A 31 -1.31 13.32 0.40
CA GLY A 31 -2.17 14.37 0.97
C GLY A 31 -3.67 14.07 0.87
N TYR A 32 -4.47 15.09 1.13
CA TYR A 32 -5.94 15.01 1.30
C TYR A 32 -6.31 13.95 2.35
N LEU A 33 -5.77 14.17 3.54
CA LEU A 33 -5.74 13.24 4.66
C LEU A 33 -7.14 13.02 5.24
N HIS A 34 -7.35 11.80 5.72
CA HIS A 34 -8.58 11.32 6.35
C HIS A 34 -8.21 10.42 7.52
N GLU A 35 -9.19 9.93 8.29
CA GLU A 35 -8.91 9.18 9.52
C GLU A 35 -8.05 7.93 9.29
N GLY A 36 -8.21 7.23 8.16
CA GLY A 36 -7.31 6.13 7.78
C GLY A 36 -5.82 6.52 7.60
N HIS A 37 -5.49 7.79 7.34
CA HIS A 37 -4.10 8.27 7.37
C HIS A 37 -3.67 8.64 8.79
N LEU A 38 -4.59 9.24 9.57
CA LEU A 38 -4.34 9.62 10.95
C LEU A 38 -4.11 8.40 11.85
N SER A 39 -4.76 7.27 11.56
CA SER A 39 -4.50 5.99 12.24
C SER A 39 -3.06 5.49 12.01
N LEU A 40 -2.48 5.68 10.82
CA LEU A 40 -1.07 5.35 10.55
C LEU A 40 -0.12 6.22 11.38
N VAL A 41 -0.45 7.50 11.59
CA VAL A 41 0.32 8.40 12.45
C VAL A 41 0.26 7.97 13.91
N ARG A 42 -0.91 7.50 14.38
CA ARG A 42 -1.05 6.95 15.73
C ARG A 42 -0.24 5.66 15.89
N GLU A 43 -0.27 4.77 14.90
CA GLU A 43 0.56 3.55 14.90
C GLU A 43 2.05 3.91 14.93
N ALA A 44 2.49 4.86 14.11
CA ALA A 44 3.89 5.29 14.02
C ALA A 44 4.50 5.69 15.38
N LYS A 45 3.70 6.30 16.26
CA LYS A 45 4.12 6.69 17.63
C LYS A 45 4.42 5.50 18.54
N LEU A 46 3.91 4.31 18.23
CA LEU A 46 4.22 3.09 18.99
C LEU A 46 5.62 2.55 18.65
N HIS A 47 6.16 2.93 17.49
CA HIS A 47 7.40 2.38 16.94
C HIS A 47 8.56 3.35 16.93
N ALA A 48 8.33 4.65 17.13
CA ALA A 48 9.36 5.68 17.01
C ALA A 48 9.08 6.92 17.86
N THR A 49 10.13 7.64 18.24
CA THR A 49 10.05 8.90 19.00
C THR A 49 9.85 10.13 18.11
N LYS A 50 10.21 10.02 16.82
CA LYS A 50 9.94 11.04 15.81
C LYS A 50 9.05 10.49 14.71
N VAL A 51 8.08 11.30 14.29
CA VAL A 51 7.16 10.98 13.20
C VAL A 51 7.31 11.99 12.07
N VAL A 52 7.55 11.46 10.87
CA VAL A 52 7.60 12.21 9.62
C VAL A 52 6.44 11.77 8.73
N VAL A 53 5.69 12.73 8.18
CA VAL A 53 4.66 12.48 7.16
C VAL A 53 5.10 13.15 5.87
N SER A 54 5.10 12.46 4.74
CA SER A 54 5.26 13.14 3.44
C SER A 54 3.90 13.45 2.83
N VAL A 55 3.77 14.62 2.21
CA VAL A 55 2.64 14.98 1.35
C VAL A 55 3.20 15.27 -0.03
N TYR A 56 3.08 14.32 -0.95
CA TYR A 56 3.56 14.48 -2.32
C TYR A 56 2.70 13.66 -3.31
N VAL A 57 2.00 14.34 -4.21
CA VAL A 57 1.27 13.70 -5.31
C VAL A 57 2.29 13.29 -6.37
N ASN A 58 2.68 12.02 -6.38
CA ASN A 58 3.68 11.47 -7.28
C ASN A 58 3.13 11.36 -8.72
N PRO A 59 3.59 12.16 -9.70
CA PRO A 59 3.02 12.09 -11.04
C PRO A 59 3.37 10.77 -11.77
N ALA A 60 4.49 10.13 -11.41
CA ALA A 60 5.00 8.95 -12.12
C ALA A 60 4.20 7.66 -11.89
N GLN A 61 3.27 7.67 -10.94
CA GLN A 61 2.33 6.55 -10.74
C GLN A 61 0.97 6.79 -11.42
N PHE A 62 0.80 7.88 -12.17
CA PHE A 62 -0.43 8.13 -12.93
C PHE A 62 -0.19 7.90 -14.42
N ALA A 63 -1.05 7.11 -15.07
CA ALA A 63 -1.04 6.97 -16.53
C ALA A 63 -1.69 8.20 -17.21
N PRO A 64 -1.39 8.47 -18.49
CA PRO A 64 -2.12 9.48 -19.25
C PRO A 64 -3.63 9.24 -19.18
N GLY A 65 -4.39 10.25 -18.75
CA GLY A 65 -5.84 10.15 -18.54
C GLY A 65 -6.28 9.66 -17.15
N GLU A 66 -5.37 9.26 -16.26
CA GLU A 66 -5.68 9.07 -14.84
C GLU A 66 -5.84 10.40 -14.10
N ASP A 67 -6.34 10.34 -12.86
CA ASP A 67 -6.84 11.48 -12.08
C ASP A 67 -5.75 12.40 -11.51
N LEU A 68 -4.58 12.54 -12.13
CA LEU A 68 -3.48 13.39 -11.63
C LEU A 68 -3.88 14.86 -11.53
N SER A 69 -4.52 15.42 -12.57
CA SER A 69 -4.95 16.82 -12.62
C SER A 69 -6.15 17.09 -11.71
N THR A 70 -6.95 16.07 -11.41
CA THR A 70 -8.15 16.13 -10.57
C THR A 70 -7.93 15.53 -9.18
N TYR A 71 -6.70 15.17 -8.83
CA TYR A 71 -6.37 14.64 -7.51
C TYR A 71 -6.55 15.74 -6.47
N PRO A 72 -7.33 15.51 -5.40
CA PRO A 72 -7.65 16.55 -4.43
C PRO A 72 -6.38 17.00 -3.68
N ARG A 73 -6.28 18.31 -3.44
CA ARG A 73 -5.14 18.93 -2.73
C ARG A 73 -5.68 19.96 -1.74
N ASP A 74 -5.43 19.73 -0.46
CA ASP A 74 -5.76 20.66 0.62
C ASP A 74 -4.67 20.61 1.69
N PHE A 75 -3.51 21.19 1.38
CA PHE A 75 -2.35 21.11 2.26
C PHE A 75 -2.61 21.76 3.62
N GLU A 76 -3.34 22.87 3.67
CA GLU A 76 -3.73 23.51 4.94
C GLU A 76 -4.69 22.63 5.76
N GLY A 77 -5.64 21.96 5.11
CA GLY A 77 -6.48 20.95 5.75
C GLY A 77 -5.68 19.77 6.30
N ASP A 78 -4.69 19.31 5.54
CA ASP A 78 -3.78 18.24 5.97
C ASP A 78 -3.01 18.64 7.23
N LEU A 79 -2.41 19.83 7.26
CA LEU A 79 -1.69 20.35 8.43
C LEU A 79 -2.60 20.48 9.66
N LYS A 80 -3.84 20.98 9.48
CA LYS A 80 -4.81 21.08 10.58
C LYS A 80 -5.14 19.71 11.18
N ARG A 81 -5.27 18.68 10.35
CA ARG A 81 -5.54 17.30 10.78
C ARG A 81 -4.35 16.64 11.47
N LEU A 82 -3.12 16.96 11.06
CA LEU A 82 -1.89 16.41 11.65
C LEU A 82 -1.47 17.10 12.95
N LYS A 83 -1.79 18.40 13.12
CA LYS A 83 -1.45 19.19 14.30
C LYS A 83 -1.78 18.53 15.65
N PRO A 84 -2.97 17.96 15.89
CA PRO A 84 -3.30 17.31 17.17
C PRO A 84 -2.58 15.97 17.39
N LEU A 85 -1.85 15.45 16.39
CA LEU A 85 -1.14 14.18 16.46
C LEU A 85 0.37 14.36 16.68
N ASP A 86 0.85 15.54 17.07
CA ASP A 86 2.27 15.82 17.38
C ASP A 86 3.27 15.33 16.33
N VAL A 87 2.90 15.38 15.04
CA VAL A 87 3.84 15.09 13.96
C VAL A 87 5.03 16.03 14.04
N ASN A 88 6.24 15.49 14.00
CA ASN A 88 7.46 16.28 14.11
C ASN A 88 7.71 17.07 12.82
N VAL A 89 7.65 16.38 11.67
CA VAL A 89 7.88 16.98 10.35
C VAL A 89 6.81 16.56 9.34
N VAL A 90 6.36 17.53 8.55
CA VAL A 90 5.66 17.28 7.28
C VAL A 90 6.62 17.59 6.14
N PHE A 91 7.05 16.56 5.42
CA PHE A 91 7.88 16.70 4.24
C PHE A 91 6.99 16.96 3.00
N ASN A 92 7.00 18.18 2.49
CA ASN A 92 6.19 18.60 1.34
C ASN A 92 7.08 19.16 0.22
N PRO A 93 7.84 18.29 -0.47
CA PRO A 93 8.75 18.72 -1.51
C PRO A 93 8.03 19.31 -2.70
N PHE A 94 8.64 20.32 -3.33
CA PHE A 94 8.13 20.89 -4.58
C PHE A 94 8.18 19.88 -5.72
N ASP A 95 9.34 19.24 -5.89
CA ASP A 95 9.51 18.15 -6.84
C ASP A 95 10.55 17.14 -6.35
N LEU A 96 10.26 15.86 -6.58
CA LEU A 96 11.18 14.76 -6.32
C LEU A 96 11.86 14.28 -7.61
N TYR A 97 11.41 14.70 -8.78
CA TYR A 97 12.04 14.41 -10.07
C TYR A 97 12.82 15.61 -10.59
N ASN A 98 13.93 15.36 -11.29
CA ASN A 98 14.62 16.40 -12.04
C ASN A 98 13.90 16.50 -13.39
N ARG A 99 13.09 17.54 -13.56
CA ARG A 99 12.44 17.86 -14.83
C ARG A 99 13.30 18.91 -15.52
N ASP A 100 13.63 18.69 -16.79
CA ASP A 100 14.19 19.75 -17.60
C ASP A 100 13.10 20.81 -17.80
N SER A 101 13.41 22.09 -17.58
CA SER A 101 12.43 23.19 -17.55
C SER A 101 11.68 23.40 -18.86
N SER A 102 12.05 22.68 -19.91
CA SER A 102 11.58 22.81 -21.28
C SER A 102 10.47 21.82 -21.68
N THR A 103 10.19 20.77 -20.90
CA THR A 103 9.14 19.79 -21.27
C THR A 103 8.39 19.25 -20.04
N GLU A 104 7.08 18.98 -20.20
CA GLU A 104 6.30 18.31 -19.15
C GLU A 104 6.73 16.85 -18.92
N ASN A 105 7.62 16.33 -19.76
CA ASN A 105 8.16 14.98 -19.70
C ASN A 105 9.23 14.83 -18.60
N PHE A 106 9.32 13.64 -18.01
CA PHE A 106 10.39 13.23 -17.10
C PHE A 106 11.73 13.04 -17.83
N SER A 107 12.07 13.90 -18.79
CA SER A 107 13.17 13.73 -19.75
C SER A 107 14.56 13.59 -19.09
N GLY A 108 14.70 13.94 -17.81
CA GLY A 108 15.93 13.71 -17.02
C GLY A 108 15.86 12.59 -15.98
N HIS A 109 14.75 11.84 -15.86
CA HIS A 109 14.62 10.75 -14.89
C HIS A 109 14.64 9.38 -15.57
N GLU A 110 15.78 8.69 -15.45
CA GLU A 110 16.03 7.43 -16.15
C GLU A 110 16.04 6.21 -15.22
N THR A 111 16.17 6.42 -13.90
CA THR A 111 16.23 5.33 -12.92
C THR A 111 14.84 4.94 -12.43
N TRP A 112 14.48 3.68 -12.57
CA TRP A 112 13.20 3.14 -12.14
C TRP A 112 13.37 1.83 -11.37
N ILE A 113 12.52 1.60 -10.38
CA ILE A 113 12.47 0.35 -9.62
C ILE A 113 11.23 -0.43 -10.02
N ARG A 114 11.41 -1.71 -10.36
CA ARG A 114 10.36 -2.65 -10.74
C ARG A 114 10.39 -3.84 -9.80
N VAL A 115 9.22 -4.28 -9.35
CA VAL A 115 9.09 -5.49 -8.51
C VAL A 115 8.38 -6.55 -9.36
N GLU A 116 9.15 -7.18 -10.23
CA GLU A 116 8.69 -7.79 -11.49
C GLU A 116 7.42 -8.63 -11.41
N ARG A 117 7.33 -9.57 -10.47
CA ARG A 117 6.18 -10.50 -10.39
C ARG A 117 5.02 -9.91 -9.60
N LEU A 118 5.30 -9.20 -8.51
CA LEU A 118 4.28 -8.64 -7.60
C LEU A 118 3.57 -7.42 -8.19
N GLU A 119 4.19 -6.72 -9.13
CA GLU A 119 3.59 -5.54 -9.77
C GLU A 119 2.55 -5.86 -10.84
N LYS A 120 2.41 -7.13 -11.26
CA LYS A 120 1.57 -7.56 -12.39
C LYS A 120 0.12 -7.95 -12.06
N PRO A 121 -0.19 -8.74 -11.01
CA PRO A 121 -1.56 -9.21 -10.77
C PRO A 121 -2.48 -8.07 -10.28
N LEU A 122 -3.78 -8.34 -10.11
CA LEU A 122 -4.75 -7.43 -9.50
C LEU A 122 -4.73 -6.02 -10.12
N CYS A 123 -4.51 -4.97 -9.33
CA CYS A 123 -4.43 -3.59 -9.82
C CYS A 123 -3.32 -3.36 -10.84
N GLY A 124 -2.28 -4.19 -10.82
CA GLY A 124 -1.13 -4.09 -11.71
C GLY A 124 -1.48 -4.38 -13.16
N ASN A 125 -2.46 -5.26 -13.37
CA ASN A 125 -2.88 -5.72 -14.69
C ASN A 125 -3.42 -4.55 -15.54
N ASP A 126 -4.24 -3.70 -14.92
CA ASP A 126 -4.87 -2.57 -15.59
C ASP A 126 -4.02 -1.28 -15.50
N ARG A 127 -2.99 -1.28 -14.65
CA ARG A 127 -2.16 -0.10 -14.35
C ARG A 127 -0.66 -0.44 -14.43
N PRO A 128 -0.15 -0.78 -15.62
CA PRO A 128 1.18 -1.39 -15.79
C PRO A 128 2.36 -0.51 -15.34
N ILE A 129 2.15 0.80 -15.20
CA ILE A 129 3.18 1.74 -14.72
C ILE A 129 3.04 2.12 -13.24
N PHE A 130 1.90 1.82 -12.61
CA PHE A 130 1.54 2.33 -11.28
C PHE A 130 2.56 1.90 -10.22
N PHE A 131 2.82 0.60 -10.11
CA PHE A 131 3.71 0.06 -9.07
C PHE A 131 5.19 0.38 -9.32
N ARG A 132 5.61 0.55 -10.58
CA ARG A 132 6.94 1.11 -10.89
C ARG A 132 7.08 2.52 -10.32
N GLY A 133 6.07 3.37 -10.53
CA GLY A 133 6.03 4.73 -9.99
C GLY A 133 6.04 4.75 -8.46
N VAL A 134 5.24 3.88 -7.83
CA VAL A 134 5.18 3.69 -6.37
C VAL A 134 6.52 3.23 -5.79
N ALA A 135 7.10 2.15 -6.30
CA ALA A 135 8.37 1.61 -5.81
C ALA A 135 9.49 2.66 -5.94
N THR A 136 9.56 3.33 -7.09
CA THR A 136 10.55 4.39 -7.36
C THR A 136 10.40 5.56 -6.38
N ILE A 137 9.18 6.07 -6.15
CA ILE A 137 9.01 7.22 -5.26
C ILE A 137 9.28 6.86 -3.79
N VAL A 138 8.87 5.66 -3.35
CA VAL A 138 9.10 5.21 -1.97
C VAL A 138 10.59 5.00 -1.71
N ALA A 139 11.32 4.40 -2.64
CA ALA A 139 12.78 4.28 -2.52
C ALA A 139 13.47 5.64 -2.44
N LYS A 140 13.03 6.62 -3.26
CA LYS A 140 13.55 8.00 -3.19
C LYS A 140 13.26 8.65 -1.85
N LEU A 141 12.06 8.45 -1.30
CA LEU A 141 11.68 8.96 0.01
C LEU A 141 12.51 8.29 1.12
N PHE A 142 12.76 6.99 1.06
CA PHE A 142 13.65 6.30 2.02
C PHE A 142 15.08 6.83 1.96
N ASN A 143 15.60 7.13 0.77
CA ASN A 143 16.93 7.74 0.60
C ASN A 143 17.02 9.21 1.06
N ILE A 144 15.89 9.92 1.15
CA ILE A 144 15.85 11.32 1.61
C ILE A 144 15.60 11.38 3.12
N ILE A 145 14.68 10.55 3.61
CA ILE A 145 14.16 10.60 4.97
C ILE A 145 14.95 9.68 5.90
N GLU A 146 15.59 8.63 5.39
CA GLU A 146 16.37 7.62 6.15
C GLU A 146 15.64 7.13 7.43
N PRO A 147 14.37 6.68 7.33
CA PRO A 147 13.59 6.26 8.49
C PRO A 147 14.05 4.91 9.03
N ASP A 148 13.77 4.63 10.31
CA ASP A 148 13.99 3.28 10.88
C ASP A 148 12.79 2.37 10.61
N VAL A 149 11.59 2.96 10.55
CA VAL A 149 10.34 2.25 10.29
C VAL A 149 9.45 3.07 9.37
N ALA A 150 8.74 2.40 8.46
CA ALA A 150 7.76 3.03 7.58
C ALA A 150 6.40 2.32 7.68
N ILE A 151 5.35 3.13 7.81
CA ILE A 151 3.99 2.66 8.09
C ILE A 151 3.13 2.79 6.83
N PHE A 152 2.46 1.71 6.46
CA PHE A 152 1.57 1.65 5.30
C PHE A 152 0.24 1.00 5.66
N GLY A 153 -0.86 1.51 5.11
CA GLY A 153 -2.17 0.86 5.26
C GLY A 153 -2.30 -0.38 4.38
N LYS A 154 -2.77 -1.50 4.94
CA LYS A 154 -3.07 -2.74 4.19
C LYS A 154 -4.26 -2.62 3.24
N LYS A 155 -4.99 -1.50 3.24
CA LYS A 155 -6.06 -1.22 2.26
C LYS A 155 -5.56 -1.34 0.82
N ASP A 156 -4.38 -0.80 0.54
CA ASP A 156 -3.68 -0.96 -0.73
C ASP A 156 -2.71 -2.15 -0.62
N TYR A 157 -3.26 -3.36 -0.44
CA TYR A 157 -2.49 -4.57 -0.06
C TYR A 157 -1.34 -4.87 -1.01
N GLN A 158 -1.59 -4.79 -2.32
CA GLN A 158 -0.57 -5.00 -3.34
C GLN A 158 0.57 -3.97 -3.25
N GLN A 159 0.25 -2.70 -2.96
CA GLN A 159 1.26 -1.66 -2.73
C GLN A 159 2.14 -2.01 -1.54
N TRP A 160 1.52 -2.38 -0.41
CA TRP A 160 2.27 -2.78 0.79
C TRP A 160 3.18 -3.98 0.52
N ARG A 161 2.71 -5.00 -0.21
CA ARG A 161 3.52 -6.18 -0.60
C ARG A 161 4.67 -5.83 -1.56
N VAL A 162 4.42 -4.98 -2.55
CA VAL A 162 5.44 -4.47 -3.49
C VAL A 162 6.54 -3.75 -2.71
N ILE A 163 6.18 -2.86 -1.79
CA ILE A 163 7.15 -2.09 -0.98
C ILE A 163 7.92 -3.02 -0.04
N ARG A 164 7.24 -3.95 0.64
CA ARG A 164 7.91 -4.93 1.51
C ARG A 164 8.91 -5.80 0.74
N ARG A 165 8.57 -6.21 -0.50
CA ARG A 165 9.48 -6.96 -1.37
C ARG A 165 10.67 -6.10 -1.79
N MET A 166 10.43 -4.87 -2.23
CA MET A 166 11.48 -3.92 -2.63
C MET A 166 12.48 -3.68 -1.48
N VAL A 167 11.98 -3.45 -0.26
CA VAL A 167 12.83 -3.24 0.92
C VAL A 167 13.73 -4.43 1.18
N ARG A 168 13.17 -5.65 1.14
CA ARG A 168 13.91 -6.89 1.33
C ARG A 168 14.94 -7.14 0.23
N ASP A 169 14.56 -6.93 -1.03
CA ASP A 169 15.39 -7.30 -2.18
C ASP A 169 16.52 -6.30 -2.45
N LEU A 170 16.38 -5.06 -1.96
CA LEU A 170 17.37 -3.98 -2.10
C LEU A 170 18.04 -3.62 -0.77
N ASP A 171 17.93 -4.50 0.24
CA ASP A 171 18.59 -4.38 1.55
C ASP A 171 18.38 -3.02 2.26
N PHE A 172 17.17 -2.45 2.12
CA PHE A 172 16.84 -1.22 2.84
C PHE A 172 16.81 -1.51 4.35
N ALA A 173 17.55 -0.71 5.13
CA ALA A 173 17.54 -0.73 6.58
C ALA A 173 16.28 -0.05 7.17
N VAL A 174 15.10 -0.41 6.66
CA VAL A 174 13.80 0.15 7.05
C VAL A 174 12.83 -0.98 7.37
N GLU A 175 12.26 -0.98 8.57
CA GLU A 175 11.19 -1.91 8.93
C GLU A 175 9.87 -1.46 8.28
N ILE A 176 9.14 -2.38 7.61
CA ILE A 176 7.85 -2.07 6.97
C ILE A 176 6.70 -2.63 7.80
N ILE A 177 5.88 -1.73 8.38
CA ILE A 177 4.70 -2.09 9.18
C ILE A 177 3.43 -1.87 8.37
N GLY A 178 2.59 -2.91 8.32
CA GLY A 178 1.28 -2.88 7.66
C GLY A 178 0.15 -2.70 8.65
N CYS A 179 -0.56 -1.57 8.62
CA CYS A 179 -1.70 -1.30 9.49
C CYS A 179 -3.00 -1.90 8.93
N PRO A 180 -3.90 -2.40 9.79
CA PRO A 180 -5.24 -2.81 9.40
C PRO A 180 -6.03 -1.68 8.71
N ILE A 181 -7.01 -2.08 7.90
CA ILE A 181 -7.87 -1.14 7.17
C ILE A 181 -8.75 -0.38 8.17
N SER A 182 -8.63 0.96 8.22
CA SER A 182 -9.59 1.78 8.93
C SER A 182 -10.92 1.83 8.16
N ARG A 183 -12.01 1.55 8.87
CA ARG A 183 -13.37 1.48 8.31
C ARG A 183 -14.26 2.55 8.93
N GLU A 184 -15.19 3.07 8.15
CA GLU A 184 -16.32 3.86 8.66
C GLU A 184 -17.20 2.99 9.57
N GLU A 185 -18.09 3.59 10.36
CA GLU A 185 -18.92 2.87 11.36
C GLU A 185 -19.75 1.73 10.76
N ASP A 186 -20.16 1.87 9.49
CA ASP A 186 -20.93 0.86 8.76
C ASP A 186 -20.07 -0.20 8.06
N GLY A 187 -18.74 -0.10 8.17
CA GLY A 187 -17.77 -1.06 7.67
C GLY A 187 -17.14 -0.72 6.32
N LEU A 188 -17.53 0.38 5.66
CA LEU A 188 -16.87 0.80 4.42
C LEU A 188 -15.40 1.12 4.67
N ALA A 189 -14.49 0.58 3.85
CA ALA A 189 -13.08 0.96 3.91
C ALA A 189 -12.92 2.46 3.63
N MET A 190 -12.26 3.19 4.53
CA MET A 190 -12.07 4.63 4.37
C MET A 190 -11.20 4.94 3.16
N SER A 191 -11.64 5.88 2.34
CA SER A 191 -10.87 6.38 1.20
C SER A 191 -11.22 7.84 0.89
N SER A 192 -10.22 8.61 0.45
CA SER A 192 -10.44 9.93 -0.16
C SER A 192 -11.43 9.91 -1.34
N ARG A 193 -11.59 8.76 -2.00
CA ARG A 193 -12.54 8.57 -3.11
C ARG A 193 -14.01 8.46 -2.66
N ASN A 194 -14.29 8.14 -1.39
CA ASN A 194 -15.66 7.92 -0.89
C ASN A 194 -16.53 9.18 -1.03
N VAL A 195 -15.92 10.37 -0.95
CA VAL A 195 -16.62 11.67 -1.13
C VAL A 195 -17.23 11.85 -2.52
N ARG A 196 -16.79 11.08 -3.51
CA ARG A 196 -17.29 11.13 -4.90
C ARG A 196 -18.49 10.21 -5.14
N LEU A 197 -18.86 9.37 -4.16
CA LEU A 197 -19.99 8.46 -4.27
C LEU A 197 -21.32 9.23 -4.15
N SER A 198 -22.31 8.87 -4.97
CA SER A 198 -23.69 9.28 -4.70
C SER A 198 -24.20 8.62 -3.41
N ALA A 199 -25.26 9.15 -2.81
CA ALA A 199 -25.84 8.53 -1.60
C ALA A 199 -26.24 7.06 -1.84
N THR A 200 -26.80 6.75 -3.01
CA THR A 200 -27.16 5.38 -3.41
C THR A 200 -25.93 4.50 -3.59
N ASP A 201 -24.92 4.97 -4.33
CA ASP A 201 -23.67 4.21 -4.55
C ASP A 201 -22.92 3.98 -3.23
N ARG A 202 -22.96 4.95 -2.31
CA ARG A 202 -22.36 4.82 -0.98
C ARG A 202 -23.04 3.74 -0.15
N GLN A 203 -24.36 3.61 -0.23
CA GLN A 203 -25.08 2.52 0.44
C GLN A 203 -24.81 1.17 -0.23
N ASN A 204 -24.84 1.12 -1.56
CA ASN A 204 -24.64 -0.11 -2.33
C ASN A 204 -23.22 -0.65 -2.22
N SER A 205 -22.21 0.22 -2.14
CA SER A 205 -20.79 -0.16 -1.99
C SER A 205 -20.48 -0.92 -0.69
N LEU A 206 -21.37 -0.86 0.32
CA LEU A 206 -21.24 -1.68 1.53
C LEU A 206 -21.29 -3.18 1.24
N SER A 207 -21.86 -3.59 0.11
CA SER A 207 -21.84 -4.97 -0.38
C SER A 207 -20.42 -5.57 -0.44
N ILE A 208 -19.40 -4.76 -0.74
CA ILE A 208 -17.99 -5.21 -0.73
C ILE A 208 -17.60 -5.68 0.68
N SER A 209 -17.71 -4.80 1.67
CA SER A 209 -17.28 -5.10 3.05
C SER A 209 -18.12 -6.17 3.73
N ARG A 210 -19.40 -6.30 3.35
CA ARG A 210 -20.32 -7.31 3.89
C ARG A 210 -19.99 -8.68 3.32
N SER A 211 -19.86 -8.79 2.00
CA SER A 211 -19.53 -10.06 1.35
C SER A 211 -18.12 -10.57 1.68
N LEU A 212 -17.13 -9.68 1.88
CA LEU A 212 -15.82 -10.08 2.38
C LEU A 212 -15.88 -10.68 3.80
N ARG A 213 -16.74 -10.15 4.67
CA ARG A 213 -17.00 -10.72 6.00
C ARG A 213 -17.73 -12.06 5.89
N GLU A 214 -18.70 -12.16 5.00
CA GLU A 214 -19.40 -13.44 4.74
C GLU A 214 -18.43 -14.51 4.22
N ALA A 215 -17.50 -14.16 3.32
CA ALA A 215 -16.44 -15.06 2.86
C ALA A 215 -15.50 -15.48 4.00
N GLU A 216 -15.14 -14.55 4.90
CA GLU A 216 -14.35 -14.87 6.10
C GLU A 216 -15.06 -15.88 7.02
N GLU A 217 -16.35 -15.67 7.29
CA GLU A 217 -17.15 -16.59 8.10
C GLU A 217 -17.38 -17.94 7.41
N ALA A 218 -17.53 -17.96 6.09
CA ALA A 218 -17.60 -19.20 5.30
C ALA A 218 -16.31 -20.02 5.44
N VAL A 219 -15.14 -19.36 5.38
CA VAL A 219 -13.85 -20.02 5.64
C VAL A 219 -13.75 -20.54 7.06
N LYS A 220 -14.14 -19.76 8.06
CA LYS A 220 -14.19 -20.24 9.46
C LYS A 220 -15.13 -21.43 9.65
N SER A 221 -16.16 -21.53 8.82
CA SER A 221 -17.13 -22.63 8.80
C SER A 221 -16.69 -23.84 7.97
N GLY A 222 -15.51 -23.78 7.33
CA GLY A 222 -14.90 -24.90 6.61
C GLY A 222 -14.94 -24.83 5.09
N GLU A 223 -15.51 -23.77 4.49
CA GLU A 223 -15.39 -23.56 3.05
C GLU A 223 -13.93 -23.20 2.70
N THR A 224 -13.36 -23.85 1.70
CA THR A 224 -11.97 -23.63 1.30
C THR A 224 -11.82 -23.46 -0.20
N ASP A 225 -12.83 -23.77 -1.02
CA ASP A 225 -12.77 -23.59 -2.46
C ASP A 225 -12.83 -22.09 -2.80
N ALA A 226 -11.73 -21.59 -3.37
CA ALA A 226 -11.61 -20.19 -3.73
C ALA A 226 -12.69 -19.76 -4.73
N ARG A 227 -13.15 -20.65 -5.63
CA ARG A 227 -14.20 -20.32 -6.61
C ARG A 227 -15.53 -20.04 -5.94
N VAL A 228 -15.91 -20.83 -4.94
CA VAL A 228 -17.16 -20.66 -4.20
C VAL A 228 -17.17 -19.31 -3.48
N LEU A 229 -16.06 -18.97 -2.83
CA LEU A 229 -15.88 -17.70 -2.13
C LEU A 229 -15.83 -16.50 -3.10
N GLU A 230 -15.13 -16.65 -4.24
CA GLU A 230 -15.10 -15.64 -5.32
C GLU A 230 -16.49 -15.37 -5.89
N GLU A 231 -17.27 -16.41 -6.18
CA GLU A 231 -18.64 -16.31 -6.68
C GLU A 231 -19.59 -15.64 -5.68
N LEU A 232 -19.44 -15.94 -4.38
CA LEU A 232 -20.20 -15.30 -3.30
C LEU A 232 -20.04 -13.78 -3.33
N VAL A 233 -18.79 -13.30 -3.34
CA VAL A 233 -18.48 -11.86 -3.33
C VAL A 233 -18.88 -11.20 -4.64
N LEU A 234 -18.58 -11.85 -5.78
CA LEU A 234 -18.95 -11.36 -7.11
C LEU A 234 -20.46 -11.15 -7.22
N LYS A 235 -21.26 -12.14 -6.79
CA LYS A 235 -22.72 -12.07 -6.82
C LYS A 235 -23.26 -10.98 -5.90
N ALA A 236 -22.71 -10.82 -4.70
CA ALA A 236 -23.15 -9.79 -3.76
C ALA A 236 -22.93 -8.37 -4.30
N ILE A 237 -21.76 -8.11 -4.89
CA ILE A 237 -21.43 -6.79 -5.45
C ILE A 237 -22.26 -6.49 -6.70
N THR A 238 -22.38 -7.46 -7.62
CA THR A 238 -23.14 -7.27 -8.87
C THR A 238 -24.64 -7.10 -8.62
N SER A 239 -25.21 -7.83 -7.65
CA SER A 239 -26.62 -7.68 -7.25
C SER A 239 -26.92 -6.31 -6.63
N ALA A 240 -25.91 -5.68 -6.02
CA ALA A 240 -26.01 -4.32 -5.49
C ALA A 240 -25.78 -3.22 -6.56
N GLY A 241 -25.62 -3.60 -7.83
CA GLY A 241 -25.39 -2.67 -8.94
C GLY A 241 -23.93 -2.26 -9.14
N GLY A 242 -22.98 -2.91 -8.46
CA GLY A 242 -21.56 -2.69 -8.66
C GLY A 242 -21.01 -3.47 -9.86
N SER A 243 -20.01 -2.91 -10.54
CA SER A 243 -19.20 -3.63 -11.53
C SER A 243 -17.89 -4.09 -10.90
N VAL A 244 -17.48 -5.34 -11.09
CA VAL A 244 -16.27 -5.90 -10.47
C VAL A 244 -15.13 -5.89 -11.48
N ASP A 245 -14.04 -5.19 -11.15
CA ASP A 245 -12.79 -5.25 -11.91
C ASP A 245 -12.05 -6.56 -11.57
N TYR A 246 -11.98 -6.89 -10.28
CA TYR A 246 -11.55 -8.20 -9.80
C TYR A 246 -12.10 -8.50 -8.40
N ALA A 247 -12.32 -9.78 -8.11
CA ALA A 247 -12.56 -10.33 -6.78
C ALA A 247 -11.79 -11.64 -6.74
N LYS A 248 -10.61 -11.63 -6.13
CA LYS A 248 -9.62 -12.72 -6.23
C LYS A 248 -9.02 -13.10 -4.89
N ILE A 249 -8.89 -14.40 -4.66
CA ILE A 249 -8.17 -14.94 -3.52
C ILE A 249 -6.74 -15.27 -3.95
N VAL A 250 -5.78 -14.64 -3.30
CA VAL A 250 -4.37 -14.75 -3.64
C VAL A 250 -3.53 -15.07 -2.41
N ASP A 251 -2.39 -15.71 -2.64
CA ASP A 251 -1.37 -15.90 -1.61
C ASP A 251 -0.91 -14.55 -1.04
N GLN A 252 -0.80 -14.43 0.29
CA GLN A 252 -0.41 -13.17 0.94
C GLN A 252 1.00 -12.72 0.53
N GLU A 253 1.87 -13.65 0.10
CA GLU A 253 3.25 -13.34 -0.19
C GLU A 253 3.57 -12.93 -1.61
N THR A 254 3.03 -13.69 -2.55
CA THR A 254 3.31 -13.67 -3.98
C THR A 254 2.18 -13.03 -4.78
N LEU A 255 1.01 -12.85 -4.17
CA LEU A 255 -0.22 -12.35 -4.79
C LEU A 255 -0.62 -13.16 -6.04
N GLN A 256 -0.22 -14.43 -6.10
CA GLN A 256 -0.70 -15.37 -7.11
C GLN A 256 -2.04 -15.95 -6.67
N GLU A 257 -2.95 -16.12 -7.63
CA GLU A 257 -4.26 -16.74 -7.38
C GLU A 257 -4.09 -18.17 -6.83
N VAL A 258 -4.91 -18.51 -5.86
CA VAL A 258 -4.94 -19.84 -5.24
C VAL A 258 -6.28 -20.51 -5.54
N LYS A 259 -6.29 -21.85 -5.51
CA LYS A 259 -7.53 -22.63 -5.70
C LYS A 259 -8.22 -22.96 -4.39
N THR A 260 -7.45 -23.06 -3.31
CA THR A 260 -7.91 -23.47 -1.99
C THR A 260 -7.31 -22.59 -0.89
N VAL A 261 -8.06 -22.35 0.18
CA VAL A 261 -7.63 -21.62 1.37
C VAL A 261 -6.98 -22.58 2.37
N GLU A 262 -5.79 -23.08 2.03
CA GLU A 262 -5.01 -24.04 2.85
C GLU A 262 -3.91 -23.37 3.70
N PHE A 263 -3.64 -22.10 3.43
CA PHE A 263 -2.63 -21.27 4.09
C PHE A 263 -3.12 -19.83 4.14
N PRO A 264 -2.43 -18.90 4.83
CA PRO A 264 -2.85 -17.51 4.89
C PRO A 264 -2.94 -16.88 3.50
N VAL A 265 -4.13 -16.40 3.14
CA VAL A 265 -4.42 -15.77 1.84
C VAL A 265 -5.01 -14.39 2.06
N VAL A 266 -5.15 -13.61 1.00
CA VAL A 266 -5.90 -12.36 0.99
C VAL A 266 -6.94 -12.41 -0.11
N PHE A 267 -8.18 -12.12 0.24
CA PHE A 267 -9.25 -11.89 -0.71
C PHE A 267 -9.23 -10.40 -1.07
N ALA A 268 -8.73 -10.07 -2.26
CA ALA A 268 -8.63 -8.71 -2.76
C ALA A 268 -9.78 -8.39 -3.72
N VAL A 269 -10.40 -7.22 -3.55
CA VAL A 269 -11.53 -6.76 -4.36
C VAL A 269 -11.27 -5.36 -4.90
N ALA A 270 -11.55 -5.18 -6.19
CA ALA A 270 -11.74 -3.90 -6.84
C ALA A 270 -13.10 -3.88 -7.53
N ALA A 271 -13.93 -2.90 -7.20
CA ALA A 271 -15.25 -2.74 -7.78
C ALA A 271 -15.59 -1.27 -8.01
N ARG A 272 -16.53 -1.01 -8.90
CA ARG A 272 -17.00 0.31 -9.30
C ARG A 272 -18.47 0.48 -8.94
N PHE A 273 -18.77 1.61 -8.31
CA PHE A 273 -20.12 2.10 -8.09
C PHE A 273 -20.20 3.49 -8.72
N GLY A 274 -21.03 3.64 -9.75
CA GLY A 274 -20.95 4.78 -10.67
C GLY A 274 -19.56 4.91 -11.30
N SER A 275 -18.95 6.09 -11.21
CA SER A 275 -17.60 6.35 -11.71
C SER A 275 -16.48 6.05 -10.69
N VAL A 276 -16.83 5.72 -9.44
CA VAL A 276 -15.87 5.58 -8.34
C VAL A 276 -15.39 4.15 -8.25
N ARG A 277 -14.08 3.95 -8.43
CA ARG A 277 -13.40 2.67 -8.19
C ARG A 277 -12.97 2.55 -6.72
N LEU A 278 -13.48 1.54 -6.04
CA LEU A 278 -13.20 1.24 -4.64
C LEU A 278 -12.31 -0.01 -4.54
N LEU A 279 -11.50 -0.04 -3.48
CA LEU A 279 -10.63 -1.15 -3.13
C LEU A 279 -10.91 -1.58 -1.70
N ASP A 280 -11.04 -2.88 -1.49
CA ASP A 280 -11.10 -3.50 -0.17
C ASP A 280 -10.39 -4.85 -0.22
N ASN A 281 -10.01 -5.38 0.93
CA ASN A 281 -9.46 -6.71 1.04
C ASN A 281 -9.69 -7.30 2.45
N MET A 282 -9.60 -8.62 2.54
CA MET A 282 -9.66 -9.36 3.80
C MET A 282 -8.56 -10.42 3.83
N GLU A 283 -7.75 -10.42 4.89
CA GLU A 283 -6.83 -11.53 5.15
C GLU A 283 -7.64 -12.72 5.67
N LEU A 284 -7.56 -13.87 5.00
CA LEU A 284 -8.24 -15.08 5.40
C LEU A 284 -7.22 -16.08 5.93
N GLN A 285 -7.57 -16.71 7.05
CA GLN A 285 -6.80 -17.81 7.63
C GLN A 285 -7.45 -19.12 7.25
N PRO A 286 -6.67 -20.19 6.98
CA PRO A 286 -7.25 -21.51 6.77
C PRO A 286 -8.07 -21.92 8.00
N PRO A 287 -9.11 -22.77 7.82
CA PRO A 287 -9.80 -23.37 8.95
C PRO A 287 -8.78 -24.03 9.87
N SER A 288 -8.94 -23.86 11.18
CA SER A 288 -8.01 -24.45 12.15
C SER A 288 -8.02 -25.98 12.03
N LEU A 289 -6.97 -26.53 11.42
CA LEU A 289 -6.69 -27.96 11.46
C LEU A 289 -6.09 -28.30 12.83
N PRO A 290 -6.43 -29.45 13.44
CA PRO A 290 -5.70 -29.94 14.61
C PRO A 290 -4.21 -30.08 14.27
N PRO A 291 -3.30 -29.82 15.22
CA PRO A 291 -1.87 -29.70 14.95
C PRO A 291 -1.32 -31.00 14.35
N SER A 292 -0.82 -30.90 13.12
CA SER A 292 -0.05 -31.96 12.48
C SER A 292 1.45 -31.81 12.80
N ASN A 293 2.09 -32.93 13.11
CA ASN A 293 3.51 -32.99 13.49
C ASN A 293 4.43 -32.50 12.35
N PRO A 294 5.54 -31.80 12.68
CA PRO A 294 6.48 -31.29 11.68
C PRO A 294 7.26 -32.41 11.00
N VAL A 295 7.26 -32.40 9.67
CA VAL A 295 8.10 -33.25 8.81
C VAL A 295 9.48 -32.58 8.66
N SER A 296 10.54 -33.37 8.82
CA SER A 296 11.94 -32.92 8.74
C SER A 296 12.40 -32.68 7.29
N PRO A 297 13.27 -31.68 7.04
CA PRO A 297 13.78 -31.39 5.69
C PRO A 297 14.91 -32.34 5.26
N GLN A 298 14.95 -32.67 3.96
CA GLN A 298 16.07 -33.36 3.31
C GLN A 298 17.12 -32.36 2.78
N PRO A 299 18.40 -32.76 2.66
CA PRO A 299 19.51 -31.88 2.30
C PRO A 299 19.61 -31.60 0.79
N THR A 300 20.04 -30.39 0.44
CA THR A 300 20.38 -29.96 -0.91
C THR A 300 21.90 -30.06 -1.19
N PRO A 301 22.35 -30.37 -2.42
CA PRO A 301 23.77 -30.39 -2.77
C PRO A 301 24.32 -29.00 -3.10
N GLY A 302 25.62 -28.81 -2.78
CA GLY A 302 26.33 -27.53 -2.79
C GLY A 302 26.77 -26.98 -4.16
N PRO A 303 27.28 -25.73 -4.17
CA PRO A 303 27.59 -24.99 -5.39
C PRO A 303 28.99 -25.29 -5.95
N LYS A 304 29.17 -25.04 -7.25
CA LYS A 304 30.49 -24.89 -7.89
C LYS A 304 30.72 -23.43 -8.23
N LEU A 305 31.86 -22.88 -7.78
CA LEU A 305 32.29 -21.52 -8.10
C LEU A 305 33.02 -21.49 -9.47
N GLY A 306 32.65 -20.51 -10.28
CA GLY A 306 33.45 -20.00 -11.39
C GLY A 306 33.71 -18.51 -11.14
N HIS A 307 34.96 -18.09 -11.26
CA HIS A 307 35.39 -16.71 -11.05
C HIS A 307 35.31 -15.94 -12.38
N GLU A 308 34.46 -14.90 -12.41
CA GLU A 308 34.65 -13.75 -13.28
C GLU A 308 34.57 -12.49 -12.43
N ILE A 309 35.56 -11.62 -12.58
CA ILE A 309 35.60 -10.33 -11.91
C ILE A 309 34.70 -9.40 -12.71
N VAL A 310 33.51 -9.15 -12.18
CA VAL A 310 32.64 -8.06 -12.60
C VAL A 310 32.74 -6.98 -11.53
N PHE A 311 33.10 -5.76 -11.92
CA PHE A 311 32.98 -4.61 -11.04
C PHE A 311 31.49 -4.31 -10.85
N PHE A 312 31.03 -4.29 -9.59
CA PHE A 312 29.69 -3.83 -9.21
C PHE A 312 29.64 -2.29 -9.15
#